data_AF-A0A1Q4W054-F1
#
_entry.id   AF-A0A1Q4W054-F1
#
_cell.length_a   1.000
_cell.length_b   1.000
_cell.length_c   1.000
_cell.angle_alpha   90.00
_cell.angle_beta   90.00
_cell.angle_gamma   90.00
#
_symmetry.space_group_name_H-M   'P 1'
#
loop_
_entity.id
_entity.type
_entity.pdbx_description
1 polymer ?
#
loop_
_entity_poly.entity_id
_entity_poly.type
_entity_poly.pdbx_seq_one_letter_code
_entity_poly.pdbx_strand_id
1 'polypeptide(L)'
;MELLSVNVGRPRPMEYRGATGSTGIGKQPVDGPVAVSPPGPKGVAGSGLAGDAVVNLQHHGGDDQAVYAYAREDLDVWEKELGRELPAGMFGENLTTRGVDVTHARIGERWRVGSRLLLEVTSARIPCMTFQGRLGEPGWIKRFTQAGVPGAYLRVVEPGEIRAGDPITVEHRPDHDVTIALAFRGMTTRREMLPRLLEAGEALHPELREWALKYIRTQEA
;
A
#
# COMPACT_ATOMS: atom_id res chain seq x y z
N MET A 1 9.41 -8.09 -14.53
CA MET A 1 8.30 -7.81 -13.59
C MET A 1 7.24 -7.05 -14.37
N GLU A 2 5.98 -7.19 -14.00
CA GLU A 2 4.86 -6.72 -14.82
C GLU A 2 3.72 -6.19 -13.94
N LEU A 3 3.02 -5.19 -14.46
CA LEU A 3 1.77 -4.69 -13.89
C LEU A 3 0.60 -5.50 -14.44
N LEU A 4 0.02 -6.39 -13.64
CA LEU A 4 -1.09 -7.24 -14.09
C LEU A 4 -2.42 -6.50 -14.19
N SER A 5 -2.66 -5.59 -13.26
CA SER A 5 -3.92 -4.84 -13.20
C SER A 5 -3.70 -3.46 -12.62
N VAL A 6 -4.41 -2.49 -13.20
CA VAL A 6 -4.64 -1.18 -12.60
C VAL A 6 -6.06 -1.17 -12.08
N ASN A 7 -6.24 -0.88 -10.79
CA ASN A 7 -7.53 -0.91 -10.14
C ASN A 7 -7.88 0.45 -9.55
N VAL A 8 -9.11 0.89 -9.79
CA VAL A 8 -9.65 2.13 -9.19
C VAL A 8 -10.98 1.82 -8.49
N GLY A 9 -11.24 2.54 -7.41
CA GLY A 9 -12.44 2.45 -6.61
C GLY A 9 -13.30 3.70 -6.78
N ARG A 10 -14.62 3.50 -6.70
CA ARG A 10 -15.58 4.59 -6.55
C ARG A 10 -16.16 4.54 -5.13
N PRO A 11 -16.58 5.67 -4.54
CA PRO A 11 -17.23 5.66 -3.24
C PRO A 11 -18.49 4.78 -3.31
N ARG A 12 -18.57 3.79 -2.44
CA ARG A 12 -19.76 2.95 -2.25
C ARG A 12 -20.12 2.88 -0.76
N PRO A 13 -21.40 2.74 -0.40
CA PRO A 13 -21.78 2.50 0.98
C PRO A 13 -21.03 1.31 1.59
N MET A 14 -20.68 1.38 2.86
CA MET A 14 -20.14 0.21 3.57
C MET A 14 -21.27 -0.77 3.88
N GLU A 15 -21.10 -2.03 3.51
CA GLU A 15 -22.16 -3.05 3.59
C GLU A 15 -21.96 -4.07 4.74
N TYR A 16 -21.06 -3.79 5.69
CA TYR A 16 -20.85 -4.65 6.86
C TYR A 16 -21.57 -4.13 8.11
N ARG A 17 -21.97 -5.06 9.00
CA ARG A 17 -22.78 -4.76 10.19
C ARG A 17 -22.13 -3.68 11.06
N GLY A 18 -22.88 -2.61 11.33
CA GLY A 18 -22.45 -1.50 12.19
C GLY A 18 -21.60 -0.43 11.48
N ALA A 19 -21.33 -0.56 10.19
CA ALA A 19 -20.65 0.46 9.41
C ALA A 19 -21.60 1.62 9.05
N THR A 20 -21.09 2.85 9.12
CA THR A 20 -21.77 4.05 8.61
C THR A 20 -20.83 4.81 7.68
N GLY A 21 -21.35 5.33 6.57
CA GLY A 21 -20.55 6.05 5.57
C GLY A 21 -20.18 5.21 4.35
N SER A 22 -19.20 5.69 3.58
CA SER A 22 -18.77 5.09 2.32
C SER A 22 -17.30 4.67 2.34
N THR A 23 -16.91 3.85 1.37
CA THR A 23 -15.55 3.38 1.17
C THR A 23 -15.20 3.28 -0.32
N GLY A 24 -13.93 3.46 -0.65
CA GLY A 24 -13.35 3.22 -1.97
C GLY A 24 -12.56 1.91 -2.06
N ILE A 25 -12.65 1.04 -1.05
CA ILE A 25 -11.83 -0.19 -0.97
C ILE A 25 -12.20 -1.24 -2.01
N GLY A 26 -13.43 -1.21 -2.54
CA GLY A 26 -13.89 -2.11 -3.59
C GLY A 26 -13.36 -1.68 -4.96
N LYS A 27 -12.03 -1.61 -5.10
CA LYS A 27 -11.38 -1.26 -6.37
C LYS A 27 -11.64 -2.36 -7.40
N GLN A 28 -11.77 -1.97 -8.66
CA GLN A 28 -12.02 -2.86 -9.77
C GLN A 28 -10.98 -2.59 -10.86
N PRO A 29 -10.56 -3.62 -11.61
CA PRO A 29 -9.72 -3.44 -12.79
C PRO A 29 -10.34 -2.42 -13.74
N VAL A 30 -9.51 -1.57 -14.34
CA VAL A 30 -9.91 -0.68 -15.42
C VAL A 30 -9.22 -1.03 -16.70
N ASP A 31 -9.97 -0.90 -17.79
CA ASP A 31 -9.44 -1.04 -19.14
C ASP A 31 -8.77 0.26 -19.58
N GLY A 32 -7.63 0.11 -20.27
CA GLY A 32 -6.91 1.22 -20.87
C GLY A 32 -6.01 2.01 -19.92
N PRO A 33 -5.45 3.13 -20.40
CA PRO A 33 -4.47 3.91 -19.66
C PRO A 33 -5.08 4.73 -18.51
N VAL A 34 -4.33 4.85 -17.41
CA VAL A 34 -4.67 5.63 -16.22
C VAL A 34 -3.53 6.60 -15.90
N ALA A 35 -3.87 7.89 -15.83
CA ALA A 35 -2.94 8.92 -15.39
C ALA A 35 -2.65 8.79 -13.89
N VAL A 36 -1.38 8.94 -13.52
CA VAL A 36 -0.89 8.87 -12.15
C VAL A 36 -0.04 10.10 -11.85
N SER A 37 -0.40 10.84 -10.80
CA SER A 37 0.28 12.07 -10.39
C SER A 37 0.31 12.21 -8.86
N PRO A 38 1.22 13.02 -8.29
CA PRO A 38 1.16 13.36 -6.87
C PRO A 38 -0.22 13.94 -6.52
N PRO A 39 -0.96 13.36 -5.57
CA PRO A 39 -2.27 13.86 -5.20
C PRO A 39 -2.18 15.16 -4.41
N GLY A 40 -1.07 15.39 -3.69
CA GLY A 40 -0.90 16.47 -2.72
C GLY A 40 -0.89 15.93 -1.28
N PRO A 41 -0.89 16.83 -0.28
CA PRO A 41 -0.68 16.44 1.11
C PRO A 41 -1.85 15.61 1.68
N LYS A 42 -1.52 14.72 2.61
CA LYS A 42 -2.50 13.93 3.39
C LYS A 42 -3.51 14.84 4.08
N GLY A 43 -4.75 14.37 4.21
CA GLY A 43 -5.86 15.14 4.76
C GLY A 43 -6.56 16.07 3.76
N VAL A 44 -5.92 16.38 2.62
CA VAL A 44 -6.51 17.17 1.53
C VAL A 44 -6.74 16.29 0.30
N ALA A 45 -5.74 15.49 -0.07
CA ALA A 45 -5.78 14.71 -1.30
C ALA A 45 -5.81 13.20 -1.06
N GLY A 46 -6.47 12.48 -1.96
CA GLY A 46 -6.73 11.05 -1.86
C GLY A 46 -5.71 10.21 -2.63
N SER A 47 -6.13 9.70 -3.78
CA SER A 47 -5.34 8.78 -4.62
C SER A 47 -4.53 9.54 -5.66
N GLY A 48 -3.36 9.01 -6.00
CA GLY A 48 -2.57 9.46 -7.14
C GLY A 48 -3.13 8.98 -8.49
N LEU A 49 -4.05 7.99 -8.52
CA LEU A 49 -4.64 7.48 -9.76
C LEU A 49 -5.89 8.26 -10.15
N ALA A 50 -5.95 8.68 -11.42
CA ALA A 50 -7.13 9.31 -11.98
C ALA A 50 -8.35 8.39 -11.88
N GLY A 51 -9.46 8.93 -11.37
CA GLY A 51 -10.72 8.20 -11.19
C GLY A 51 -10.80 7.31 -9.96
N ASP A 52 -9.74 7.24 -9.14
CA ASP A 52 -9.73 6.49 -7.89
C ASP A 52 -10.17 7.33 -6.69
N ALA A 53 -10.98 6.74 -5.82
CA ALA A 53 -11.49 7.40 -4.62
C ALA A 53 -10.86 6.86 -3.33
N VAL A 54 -10.38 7.79 -2.51
CA VAL A 54 -10.03 7.56 -1.09
C VAL A 54 -11.00 8.36 -0.24
N VAL A 55 -11.81 7.68 0.56
CA VAL A 55 -12.90 8.31 1.32
C VAL A 55 -12.43 8.87 2.67
N ASN A 56 -11.59 8.12 3.40
CA ASN A 56 -11.06 8.57 4.68
C ASN A 56 -9.65 9.19 4.48
N LEU A 57 -9.62 10.50 4.25
CA LEU A 57 -8.39 11.26 4.03
C LEU A 57 -7.57 11.51 5.31
N GLN A 58 -8.15 11.26 6.49
CA GLN A 58 -7.43 11.37 7.76
C GLN A 58 -6.39 10.25 7.92
N HIS A 59 -6.71 9.06 7.40
CA HIS A 59 -5.85 7.88 7.57
C HIS A 59 -5.25 7.37 6.27
N HIS A 60 -5.81 7.75 5.12
CA HIS A 60 -5.41 7.25 3.81
C HIS A 60 -5.16 8.39 2.82
N GLY A 61 -4.34 8.08 1.82
CA GLY A 61 -4.02 9.01 0.74
C GLY A 61 -2.95 10.02 1.13
N GLY A 62 -2.82 11.04 0.29
CA GLY A 62 -1.71 11.97 0.32
C GLY A 62 -0.48 11.42 -0.41
N ASP A 63 0.53 12.28 -0.58
CA ASP A 63 1.71 11.96 -1.41
C ASP A 63 2.41 10.65 -1.00
N ASP A 64 2.53 10.39 0.30
CA ASP A 64 3.17 9.16 0.81
C ASP A 64 2.34 7.88 0.66
N GLN A 65 1.07 7.99 0.32
CA GLN A 65 0.15 6.87 0.11
C GLN A 65 -0.61 7.03 -1.20
N ALA A 66 0.02 7.65 -2.20
CA ALA A 66 -0.60 7.98 -3.47
C ALA A 66 -1.02 6.73 -4.26
N VAL A 67 -0.23 5.65 -4.14
CA VAL A 67 -0.47 4.38 -4.83
C VAL A 67 -0.31 3.23 -3.83
N TYR A 68 -1.23 2.27 -3.83
CA TYR A 68 -1.09 1.02 -3.07
C TYR A 68 -0.83 -0.15 -4.02
N ALA A 69 0.25 -0.90 -3.80
CA ALA A 69 0.62 -2.08 -4.58
C ALA A 69 0.53 -3.36 -3.76
N TYR A 70 0.14 -4.45 -4.42
CA TYR A 70 0.11 -5.79 -3.86
C TYR A 70 0.57 -6.82 -4.90
N ALA A 71 1.31 -7.85 -4.46
CA ALA A 71 1.80 -8.90 -5.35
C ALA A 71 0.69 -9.92 -5.63
N ARG A 72 0.58 -10.38 -6.88
CA ARG A 72 -0.36 -11.45 -7.24
C ARG A 72 0.01 -12.75 -6.56
N GLU A 73 1.30 -13.01 -6.38
CA GLU A 73 1.84 -14.16 -5.68
C GLU A 73 1.34 -14.24 -4.23
N ASP A 74 1.25 -13.09 -3.53
CA ASP A 74 0.70 -13.03 -2.17
C ASP A 74 -0.83 -13.25 -2.18
N LEU A 75 -1.55 -12.74 -3.20
CA LEU A 75 -2.99 -13.03 -3.36
C LEU A 75 -3.25 -14.51 -3.60
N ASP A 76 -2.44 -15.19 -4.42
CA ASP A 76 -2.59 -16.61 -4.72
C ASP A 76 -2.46 -17.47 -3.45
N VAL A 77 -1.55 -17.10 -2.54
CA VAL A 77 -1.44 -17.75 -1.23
C VAL A 77 -2.74 -17.56 -0.44
N TRP A 78 -3.27 -16.34 -0.38
CA TRP A 78 -4.53 -16.07 0.31
C TRP A 78 -5.74 -16.76 -0.33
N GLU A 79 -5.82 -16.85 -1.66
CA GLU A 79 -6.88 -17.58 -2.37
C GLU A 79 -6.92 -19.03 -1.94
N LYS A 80 -5.76 -19.68 -1.92
CA LYS A 80 -5.63 -21.07 -1.46
C LYS A 80 -6.04 -21.22 -0.01
N GLU A 81 -5.60 -20.30 0.85
CA GLU A 81 -5.92 -20.38 2.28
C GLU A 81 -7.39 -20.05 2.62
N LEU A 82 -8.06 -19.26 1.79
CA LEU A 82 -9.48 -18.91 1.96
C LEU A 82 -10.42 -19.82 1.17
N GLY A 83 -9.89 -20.62 0.24
CA GLY A 83 -10.68 -21.53 -0.59
C GLY A 83 -11.61 -20.81 -1.57
N ARG A 84 -11.25 -19.60 -2.00
CA ARG A 84 -12.02 -18.80 -2.98
C ARG A 84 -11.13 -17.84 -3.74
N GLU A 85 -11.60 -17.40 -4.90
CA GLU A 85 -10.92 -16.41 -5.73
C GLU A 85 -10.83 -15.04 -5.05
N LEU A 86 -9.69 -14.37 -5.24
CA LEU A 86 -9.38 -13.02 -4.81
C LEU A 86 -8.91 -12.25 -6.06
N PRO A 87 -9.86 -11.63 -6.80
CA PRO A 87 -9.52 -10.87 -7.99
C PRO A 87 -8.64 -9.66 -7.65
N ALA A 88 -7.95 -9.14 -8.66
CA ALA A 88 -7.22 -7.88 -8.57
C ALA A 88 -8.12 -6.74 -8.04
N GLY A 89 -7.57 -5.91 -7.17
CA GLY A 89 -8.25 -4.84 -6.46
C GLY A 89 -9.01 -5.28 -5.20
N MET A 90 -9.10 -6.58 -4.91
CA MET A 90 -9.84 -7.09 -3.75
C MET A 90 -9.28 -6.58 -2.43
N PHE A 91 -7.97 -6.38 -2.33
CA PHE A 91 -7.34 -5.84 -1.12
C PHE A 91 -7.40 -4.31 -1.10
N GLY A 92 -7.98 -3.68 -2.12
CA GLY A 92 -8.02 -2.24 -2.31
C GLY A 92 -6.73 -1.70 -2.92
N GLU A 93 -5.87 -2.56 -3.47
CA GLU A 93 -4.66 -2.16 -4.18
C GLU A 93 -4.97 -1.52 -5.52
N ASN A 94 -4.23 -0.46 -5.84
CA ASN A 94 -4.25 0.17 -7.14
C ASN A 94 -3.47 -0.63 -8.16
N LEU A 95 -2.33 -1.21 -7.76
CA LEU A 95 -1.46 -1.97 -8.64
C LEU A 95 -1.38 -3.42 -8.16
N THR A 96 -1.94 -4.33 -8.96
CA THR A 96 -1.67 -5.76 -8.78
C THR A 96 -0.47 -6.12 -9.65
N THR A 97 0.63 -6.53 -9.02
CA THR A 97 1.93 -6.72 -9.69
C THR A 97 2.29 -8.21 -9.79
N ARG A 98 3.22 -8.55 -10.69
CA ARG A 98 3.82 -9.89 -10.81
C ARG A 98 5.34 -9.81 -10.95
N GLY A 99 6.01 -10.69 -10.21
CA GLY A 99 7.46 -10.81 -10.13
C GLY A 99 8.12 -9.74 -9.26
N VAL A 100 7.35 -8.80 -8.69
CA VAL A 100 7.85 -7.80 -7.76
C VAL A 100 7.68 -8.35 -6.34
N ASP A 101 8.76 -8.44 -5.59
CA ASP A 101 8.68 -8.78 -4.16
C ASP A 101 8.25 -7.54 -3.37
N VAL A 102 6.95 -7.25 -3.38
CA VAL A 102 6.37 -6.05 -2.76
C VAL A 102 6.59 -6.04 -1.25
N THR A 103 6.46 -7.19 -0.60
CA THR A 103 6.57 -7.32 0.86
C THR A 103 8.01 -7.12 1.35
N HIS A 104 9.03 -7.51 0.58
CA HIS A 104 10.44 -7.31 0.93
C HIS A 104 11.10 -6.14 0.22
N ALA A 105 10.35 -5.33 -0.53
CA ALA A 105 10.82 -4.09 -1.08
C ALA A 105 11.38 -3.18 0.03
N ARG A 106 12.53 -2.56 -0.22
CA ARG A 106 13.10 -1.57 0.70
C ARG A 106 12.36 -0.24 0.58
N ILE A 107 12.11 0.41 1.71
CA ILE A 107 11.59 1.79 1.71
C ILE A 107 12.60 2.67 0.97
N GLY A 108 12.18 3.43 -0.04
CA GLY A 108 13.06 4.20 -0.92
C GLY A 108 13.48 3.49 -2.20
N GLU A 109 13.07 2.24 -2.42
CA GLU A 109 13.14 1.66 -3.76
C GLU A 109 12.34 2.48 -4.76
N ARG A 110 12.90 2.65 -5.97
CA ARG A 110 12.21 3.35 -7.06
C ARG A 110 11.87 2.41 -8.19
N TRP A 111 10.59 2.38 -8.51
CA TRP A 111 10.02 1.49 -9.52
C TRP A 111 9.55 2.32 -10.70
N ARG A 112 10.16 2.07 -11.86
CA ARG A 112 9.67 2.54 -13.14
C ARG A 112 8.57 1.61 -13.61
N VAL A 113 7.41 2.18 -13.92
CA VAL A 113 6.25 1.46 -14.44
C VAL A 113 5.90 2.04 -15.80
N GLY A 114 5.83 1.18 -16.82
CA GLY A 114 5.64 1.61 -18.19
C GLY A 114 6.80 2.49 -18.67
N SER A 115 6.48 3.51 -19.46
CA SER A 115 7.49 4.37 -20.10
C SER A 115 8.00 5.50 -19.23
N ARG A 116 7.21 5.95 -18.23
CA ARG A 116 7.47 7.23 -17.53
C ARG A 116 7.25 7.21 -16.04
N LEU A 117 6.18 6.58 -15.54
CA LEU A 117 5.81 6.68 -14.12
C LEU A 117 6.94 6.16 -13.23
N LEU A 118 7.44 7.00 -12.32
CA LEU A 118 8.41 6.60 -11.30
C LEU A 118 7.77 6.69 -9.93
N LEU A 119 7.71 5.55 -9.24
CA LEU A 119 7.15 5.42 -7.90
C LEU A 119 8.27 5.16 -6.89
N GLU A 120 8.14 5.65 -5.66
CA GLU A 120 9.06 5.36 -4.56
C GLU A 120 8.32 4.73 -3.38
N VAL A 121 8.84 3.61 -2.86
CA VAL A 121 8.24 2.85 -1.75
C VAL A 121 8.35 3.62 -0.43
N THR A 122 7.26 3.79 0.33
CA THR A 122 7.24 4.69 1.51
C THR A 122 6.89 4.00 2.83
N SER A 123 5.93 3.07 2.82
CA SER A 123 5.37 2.48 4.04
C SER A 123 4.54 1.23 3.74
N ALA A 124 4.28 0.43 4.76
CA ALA A 124 3.40 -0.73 4.66
C ALA A 124 1.93 -0.36 4.91
N ARG A 125 1.01 -1.12 4.32
CA ARG A 125 -0.43 -0.96 4.56
C ARG A 125 -0.85 -1.59 5.89
N ILE A 126 -1.50 -0.80 6.76
CA ILE A 126 -2.10 -1.28 8.01
C ILE A 126 -3.52 -1.80 7.73
N PRO A 127 -3.87 -3.04 8.15
CA PRO A 127 -5.22 -3.57 7.99
C PRO A 127 -6.22 -2.81 8.87
N CYS A 128 -7.42 -2.56 8.36
CA CYS A 128 -8.47 -1.80 9.05
C CYS A 128 -9.83 -2.52 9.03
N MET A 129 -10.80 -2.03 9.78
CA MET A 129 -12.15 -2.62 9.83
C MET A 129 -12.84 -2.63 8.47
N THR A 130 -12.61 -1.62 7.64
CA THR A 130 -13.13 -1.57 6.27
C THR A 130 -12.56 -2.69 5.39
N PHE A 131 -11.28 -3.05 5.59
CA PHE A 131 -10.65 -4.18 4.90
C PHE A 131 -11.24 -5.52 5.35
N GLN A 132 -11.42 -5.72 6.66
CA GLN A 132 -12.09 -6.90 7.18
C GLN A 132 -13.54 -7.01 6.67
N GLY A 133 -14.29 -5.91 6.69
CA GLY A 133 -15.66 -5.87 6.19
C GLY A 133 -15.76 -6.17 4.70
N ARG A 134 -14.81 -5.67 3.89
CA ARG A 134 -14.73 -5.98 2.46
C ARG A 134 -14.47 -7.45 2.20
N LEU A 135 -13.52 -8.04 2.92
CA LEU A 135 -13.18 -9.44 2.74
C LEU A 135 -14.26 -10.36 3.34
N GLY A 136 -15.01 -9.90 4.34
CA GLY A 136 -16.05 -10.70 4.98
C GLY A 136 -15.49 -11.86 5.83
N GLU A 137 -14.21 -11.78 6.22
CA GLU A 137 -13.52 -12.83 6.98
C GLU A 137 -13.41 -12.44 8.47
N PRO A 138 -14.04 -13.17 9.39
CA PRO A 138 -13.93 -12.91 10.83
C PRO A 138 -12.48 -13.00 11.31
N GLY A 139 -12.05 -12.01 12.09
CA GLY A 139 -10.68 -11.97 12.64
C GLY A 139 -9.58 -11.67 11.62
N TRP A 140 -9.96 -11.22 10.41
CA TRP A 140 -9.02 -10.96 9.33
C TRP A 140 -7.87 -10.04 9.72
N ILE A 141 -8.14 -8.97 10.46
CA ILE A 141 -7.09 -8.01 10.88
C ILE A 141 -5.97 -8.75 11.62
N LYS A 142 -6.31 -9.64 12.56
CA LYS A 142 -5.34 -10.40 13.34
C LYS A 142 -4.57 -11.37 12.45
N ARG A 143 -5.28 -12.13 11.60
CA ARG A 143 -4.66 -13.11 10.69
C ARG A 143 -3.70 -12.46 9.71
N PHE A 144 -4.13 -11.38 9.06
CA PHE A 144 -3.30 -10.60 8.13
C PHE A 144 -2.07 -10.00 8.83
N THR A 145 -2.26 -9.46 10.04
CA THR A 145 -1.16 -8.92 10.85
C THR A 145 -0.14 -10.00 11.23
N GLN A 146 -0.60 -11.22 11.55
CA GLN A 146 0.28 -12.34 11.86
C GLN A 146 1.07 -12.78 10.63
N ALA A 147 0.43 -12.89 9.46
CA ALA A 147 1.08 -13.27 8.21
C ALA A 147 2.18 -12.27 7.81
N GLY A 148 1.94 -10.96 7.97
CA GLY A 148 2.97 -9.95 7.72
C GLY A 148 3.31 -9.75 6.24
N VAL A 149 2.31 -9.92 5.37
CA VAL A 149 2.37 -9.67 3.91
C VAL A 149 1.48 -8.47 3.54
N PRO A 150 1.86 -7.24 3.94
CA PRO A 150 0.97 -6.08 3.95
C PRO A 150 0.77 -5.42 2.58
N GLY A 151 1.65 -5.67 1.62
CA GLY A 151 1.80 -4.80 0.45
C GLY A 151 2.43 -3.45 0.79
N ALA A 152 2.63 -2.61 -0.22
CA ALA A 152 3.41 -1.38 -0.13
C ALA A 152 2.61 -0.17 -0.59
N TYR A 153 2.68 0.93 0.17
CA TYR A 153 2.35 2.25 -0.33
C TYR A 153 3.55 2.87 -1.05
N LEU A 154 3.25 3.63 -2.10
CA LEU A 154 4.23 4.33 -2.90
C LEU A 154 3.80 5.78 -3.12
N ARG A 155 4.79 6.67 -3.15
CA ARG A 155 4.66 8.06 -3.61
C ARG A 155 5.03 8.18 -5.09
N VAL A 156 4.51 9.21 -5.74
CA VAL A 156 4.83 9.51 -7.14
C VAL A 156 6.01 10.46 -7.21
N VAL A 157 7.14 9.99 -7.76
CA VAL A 157 8.35 10.82 -7.97
C VAL A 157 8.29 11.50 -9.33
N GLU A 158 7.88 10.77 -10.38
CA GLU A 158 7.63 11.31 -11.71
C GLU A 158 6.24 10.86 -12.18
N PRO A 159 5.34 11.79 -12.54
CA PRO A 159 4.01 11.44 -13.02
C PRO A 159 4.06 10.74 -14.39
N GLY A 160 3.05 9.93 -14.68
CA GLY A 160 2.99 9.18 -15.93
C GLY A 160 1.62 8.55 -16.15
N GLU A 161 1.49 7.85 -17.26
CA GLU A 161 0.29 7.10 -17.61
C GLU A 161 0.66 5.61 -17.71
N ILE A 162 -0.16 4.75 -17.11
CA ILE A 162 0.08 3.31 -17.03
C ILE A 162 -1.17 2.50 -17.39
N ARG A 163 -0.98 1.24 -17.78
CA ARG A 163 -2.04 0.25 -18.02
C ARG A 163 -1.58 -1.16 -17.66
N ALA A 164 -2.53 -2.07 -17.54
CA ALA A 164 -2.22 -3.50 -17.43
C ALA A 164 -1.31 -3.96 -18.58
N GLY A 165 -0.33 -4.81 -18.26
CA GLY A 165 0.71 -5.31 -19.15
C GLY A 165 1.98 -4.45 -19.19
N ASP A 166 1.98 -3.26 -18.59
CA ASP A 166 3.18 -2.43 -18.57
C ASP A 166 4.32 -3.09 -17.75
N PRO A 167 5.58 -2.99 -18.21
CA PRO A 167 6.71 -3.54 -17.48
C PRO A 167 6.95 -2.75 -16.18
N ILE A 168 7.48 -3.46 -15.19
CA ILE A 168 7.99 -2.86 -13.95
C ILE A 168 9.49 -3.13 -13.87
N THR A 169 10.26 -2.10 -13.55
CA THR A 169 11.72 -2.16 -13.35
C THR A 169 12.09 -1.42 -12.08
N VAL A 170 12.90 -2.05 -11.23
CA VAL A 170 13.50 -1.39 -10.06
C VAL A 170 14.74 -0.65 -10.53
N GLU A 171 14.67 0.68 -10.63
CA GLU A 171 15.78 1.52 -11.11
C GLU A 171 16.73 1.92 -9.99
N HIS A 172 16.25 1.94 -8.75
CA HIS A 172 17.04 2.31 -7.58
C HIS A 172 16.67 1.41 -6.40
N ARG A 173 17.69 0.96 -5.68
CA ARG A 173 17.56 0.33 -4.36
C ARG A 173 18.45 1.07 -3.36
N PRO A 174 17.92 1.50 -2.21
CA PRO A 174 18.71 2.20 -1.20
C PRO A 174 19.64 1.25 -0.44
N ASP A 175 20.70 1.83 0.13
CA ASP A 175 21.75 1.14 0.90
C ASP A 175 21.38 1.02 2.39
N HIS A 176 20.26 0.35 2.66
CA HIS A 176 19.82 -0.10 3.98
C HIS A 176 18.97 -1.36 3.84
N ASP A 177 18.58 -2.00 4.95
CA ASP A 177 17.78 -3.22 4.96
C ASP A 177 16.33 -3.01 5.45
N VAL A 178 15.90 -1.77 5.67
CA VAL A 178 14.53 -1.43 6.05
C VAL A 178 13.53 -1.78 4.93
N THR A 179 12.86 -2.92 5.09
CA THR A 179 11.81 -3.41 4.18
C THR A 179 10.40 -3.04 4.65
N ILE A 180 9.44 -3.19 3.74
CA ILE A 180 8.01 -3.13 4.03
C ILE A 180 7.60 -4.11 5.13
N ALA A 181 8.08 -5.36 5.08
CA ALA A 181 7.84 -6.35 6.13
C ALA A 181 8.37 -5.89 7.50
N LEU A 182 9.59 -5.35 7.54
CA LEU A 182 10.19 -4.83 8.78
C LEU A 182 9.38 -3.66 9.34
N ALA A 183 9.03 -2.69 8.50
CA ALA A 183 8.17 -1.56 8.88
C ALA A 183 6.82 -2.03 9.43
N PHE A 184 6.18 -2.99 8.76
CA PHE A 184 4.90 -3.54 9.20
C PHE A 184 4.99 -4.21 10.57
N ARG A 185 6.04 -5.01 10.83
CA ARG A 185 6.26 -5.61 12.14
C ARG A 185 6.48 -4.53 13.21
N GLY A 186 7.29 -3.50 12.90
CA GLY A 186 7.53 -2.35 13.77
C GLY A 186 6.24 -1.62 14.17
N MET A 187 5.33 -1.43 13.22
CA MET A 187 4.06 -0.74 13.45
C MET A 187 3.01 -1.57 14.20
N THR A 188 3.13 -2.91 14.21
CA THR A 188 2.04 -3.79 14.66
C THR A 188 2.41 -4.66 15.86
N THR A 189 3.47 -5.44 15.75
CA THR A 189 3.72 -6.59 16.63
C THR A 189 5.05 -6.51 17.36
N ARG A 190 6.00 -5.70 16.86
CA ARG A 190 7.38 -5.63 17.31
C ARG A 190 7.85 -4.17 17.40
N ARG A 191 7.26 -3.40 18.32
CA ARG A 191 7.50 -1.94 18.44
C ARG A 191 8.96 -1.57 18.69
N GLU A 192 9.75 -2.48 19.25
CA GLU A 192 11.20 -2.32 19.42
C GLU A 192 11.96 -2.21 18.08
N MET A 193 11.34 -2.55 16.96
CA MET A 193 11.91 -2.34 15.61
C MET A 193 11.74 -0.91 15.10
N LEU A 194 10.92 -0.07 15.73
CA LEU A 194 10.64 1.29 15.26
C LEU A 194 11.91 2.15 15.05
N PRO A 195 12.92 2.15 15.95
CA PRO A 195 14.14 2.93 15.73
C PRO A 195 14.87 2.58 14.43
N ARG A 196 14.88 1.30 14.03
CA ARG A 196 15.54 0.85 12.80
C ARG A 196 14.96 1.49 11.54
N LEU A 197 13.68 1.90 11.58
CA LEU A 197 13.04 2.51 10.43
C LEU A 197 13.73 3.81 10.02
N LEU A 198 14.38 4.51 10.95
CA LEU A 198 15.06 5.78 10.70
C LEU A 198 16.24 5.63 9.71
N GLU A 199 16.78 4.43 9.52
CA GLU A 199 17.80 4.14 8.51
C GLU A 199 17.30 4.39 7.08
N ALA A 200 15.98 4.36 6.85
CA ALA A 200 15.39 4.68 5.54
C ALA A 200 15.39 6.18 5.19
N GLY A 201 15.81 7.05 6.12
CA GLY A 201 15.95 8.48 5.88
C GLY A 201 14.68 9.12 5.30
N GLU A 202 14.84 10.04 4.35
CA GLU A 202 13.74 10.83 3.75
C GLU A 202 12.73 10.00 2.93
N ALA A 203 13.06 8.74 2.61
CA ALA A 203 12.10 7.83 1.98
C ALA A 203 11.05 7.32 2.99
N LEU A 204 11.35 7.35 4.29
CA LEU A 204 10.40 6.92 5.32
C LEU A 204 9.21 7.87 5.40
N HIS A 205 8.00 7.29 5.40
CA HIS A 205 6.77 8.04 5.63
C HIS A 205 6.85 8.90 6.91
N PRO A 206 6.50 10.20 6.88
CA PRO A 206 6.70 11.14 7.99
C PRO A 206 6.09 10.69 9.33
N GLU A 207 4.85 10.19 9.33
CA GLU A 207 4.23 9.67 10.56
C GLU A 207 5.00 8.49 11.18
N LEU A 208 5.56 7.59 10.38
CA LEU A 208 6.37 6.46 10.88
C LEU A 208 7.67 6.97 11.52
N ARG A 209 8.30 7.99 10.91
CA ARG A 209 9.46 8.67 11.48
C ARG A 209 9.13 9.28 12.85
N GLU A 210 8.01 9.98 12.97
CA GLU A 210 7.57 10.55 14.24
C GLU A 210 7.33 9.48 15.31
N TRP A 211 6.73 8.34 14.93
CA TRP A 211 6.52 7.21 15.83
C TRP A 211 7.83 6.62 16.32
N ALA A 212 8.82 6.45 15.44
CA ALA A 212 10.14 5.96 15.79
C ALA A 212 10.87 6.91 16.75
N LEU A 213 10.88 8.21 16.45
CA LEU A 213 11.49 9.21 17.32
C LEU A 213 10.80 9.30 18.68
N LYS A 214 9.46 9.21 18.71
CA LYS A 214 8.69 9.19 19.96
C LYS A 214 9.03 7.94 20.78
N TYR A 215 9.16 6.78 20.15
CA TYR A 215 9.53 5.55 20.84
C TYR A 215 10.90 5.67 21.52
N ILE A 216 11.91 6.18 20.81
CA ILE A 216 13.27 6.41 21.38
C ILE A 216 13.18 7.29 22.63
N ARG A 217 12.51 8.45 22.54
CA ARG A 217 12.35 9.36 23.69
C ARG A 217 11.68 8.71 24.90
N THR A 218 10.74 7.77 24.68
CA THR A 218 10.08 7.06 25.78
C THR A 218 10.91 5.95 26.42
N GLN A 219 12.01 5.52 25.79
CA GLN A 219 12.95 4.54 26.38
C GLN A 219 14.07 5.22 27.18
N GLU A 220 14.30 6.51 26.93
CA GLU A 220 15.33 7.33 27.60
C GLU A 220 14.81 8.04 28.86
N ALA A 221 13.50 8.02 29.10
CA ALA A 221 12.81 8.65 30.23
C ALA A 221 12.48 7.63 31.33
#